data_AF-B1HW77-F1
#
_entry.id   AF-B1HW77-F1
#
_cell.length_a   1.000
_cell.length_b   1.000
_cell.length_c   1.000
_cell.angle_alpha   90.00
_cell.angle_beta   90.00
_cell.angle_gamma   90.00
#
_symmetry.space_group_name_H-M   'P 1'
#
loop_
_entity.id
_entity.type
_entity.pdbx_description
1 polymer ?
#
loop_
_entity_poly.entity_id
_entity_poly.type
_entity_poly.pdbx_seq_one_letter_code
_entity_poly.pdbx_strand_id
1 'polypeptide(L)'
;MNAPIGVIDSGVGGLTVAKEIIKRLPNETIYYIGDTARCPYGPRSRQEVRNFTWQMAKALEKMNIKMLVIACNTATAVALESLQRNMPFPVLGVINAGARAAVKKTKRHEVVVLATEGTIKSGAYEEALLSLNTSTHIIPLACPTFVPLVESGEYKGEFATKLIAEGLKPLKNQQFDTVILGCTHYPILQKQIEAVVGEEVNVLSSAEETAKDAQEMLAYNGTLANANTVPAHKFFATGSVPIFRSIAENWLEQGTLDIRRITLK
;
A
#
# COMPACT_ATOMS: atom_id res chain seq x y z
N MET A 1 -11.76 -20.25 8.32
CA MET A 1 -12.61 -19.24 9.00
C MET A 1 -13.17 -18.27 7.96
N ASN A 2 -14.49 -18.12 7.87
CA ASN A 2 -15.15 -17.32 6.82
C ASN A 2 -15.37 -15.84 7.19
N ALA A 3 -14.56 -15.32 8.11
CA ALA A 3 -14.55 -13.90 8.45
C ALA A 3 -13.72 -13.10 7.43
N PRO A 4 -14.04 -11.83 7.16
CA PRO A 4 -13.34 -11.02 6.16
C PRO A 4 -11.90 -10.70 6.56
N ILE A 5 -11.04 -10.49 5.56
CA ILE A 5 -9.79 -9.76 5.72
C ILE A 5 -10.11 -8.27 5.63
N GLY A 6 -9.71 -7.52 6.65
CA GLY A 6 -9.77 -6.07 6.66
C GLY A 6 -8.59 -5.48 5.91
N VAL A 7 -8.84 -4.49 5.05
CA VAL A 7 -7.80 -3.74 4.36
C VAL A 7 -8.04 -2.25 4.58
N ILE A 8 -7.02 -1.50 4.99
CA ILE A 8 -7.14 -0.05 5.23
C ILE A 8 -6.11 0.73 4.43
N ASP A 9 -6.52 1.89 3.92
CA ASP A 9 -5.66 2.81 3.20
C ASP A 9 -6.06 4.27 3.47
N SER A 10 -5.14 5.20 3.24
CA SER A 10 -5.44 6.62 3.34
C SER A 10 -6.34 7.15 2.23
N GLY A 11 -6.47 6.44 1.10
CA GLY A 11 -7.27 6.86 -0.04
C GLY A 11 -7.70 5.66 -0.88
N VAL A 12 -7.31 5.66 -2.15
CA VAL A 12 -7.60 4.58 -3.11
C VAL A 12 -6.39 3.69 -3.42
N GLY A 13 -5.17 4.15 -3.13
CA GLY A 13 -3.93 3.46 -3.49
C GLY A 13 -3.89 2.01 -3.02
N GLY A 14 -4.40 1.74 -1.82
CA GLY A 14 -4.46 0.39 -1.24
C GLY A 14 -5.32 -0.61 -2.02
N LEU A 15 -6.14 -0.17 -2.98
CA LEU A 15 -6.86 -1.07 -3.89
C LEU A 15 -5.91 -1.91 -4.75
N THR A 16 -4.70 -1.42 -5.03
CA THR A 16 -3.66 -2.21 -5.71
C THR A 16 -3.25 -3.44 -4.89
N VAL A 17 -3.14 -3.29 -3.57
CA VAL A 17 -2.87 -4.39 -2.63
C VAL A 17 -4.09 -5.29 -2.51
N ALA A 18 -5.29 -4.71 -2.38
CA ALA A 18 -6.53 -5.49 -2.31
C ALA A 18 -6.74 -6.35 -3.57
N LYS A 19 -6.42 -5.84 -4.76
CA LYS A 19 -6.47 -6.58 -6.04
C LYS A 19 -5.60 -7.84 -6.00
N GLU A 20 -4.34 -7.72 -5.59
CA GLU A 20 -3.44 -8.86 -5.50
C GLU A 20 -3.86 -9.85 -4.41
N ILE A 21 -4.41 -9.37 -3.28
CA ILE A 21 -5.00 -10.26 -2.26
C ILE A 21 -6.18 -11.05 -2.85
N ILE A 22 -7.13 -10.42 -3.53
CA ILE A 22 -8.29 -11.08 -4.13
C ILE A 22 -7.84 -12.13 -5.16
N LYS A 23 -6.89 -11.76 -6.03
CA LYS A 23 -6.34 -12.66 -7.05
C LYS A 23 -5.64 -13.87 -6.43
N ARG A 24 -4.88 -13.67 -5.35
CA ARG A 24 -4.11 -14.75 -4.69
C ARG A 24 -4.97 -15.62 -3.78
N LEU A 25 -5.99 -15.03 -3.16
CA LEU A 25 -6.89 -15.66 -2.18
C LEU A 25 -8.36 -15.53 -2.64
N PRO A 26 -8.77 -16.23 -3.70
CA PRO A 26 -10.08 -16.01 -4.35
C PRO A 26 -11.30 -16.37 -3.50
N ASN A 27 -11.12 -17.14 -2.42
CA ASN A 27 -12.20 -17.54 -1.51
C ASN A 27 -12.35 -16.57 -0.32
N GLU A 28 -11.47 -15.57 -0.21
CA GLU A 28 -11.44 -14.63 0.90
C GLU A 28 -12.34 -13.43 0.65
N THR A 29 -13.12 -13.05 1.67
CA THR A 29 -13.90 -11.81 1.62
C THR A 29 -13.03 -10.65 2.07
N ILE A 30 -13.13 -9.51 1.37
CA ILE A 30 -12.36 -8.29 1.67
C ILE A 30 -13.31 -7.19 2.13
N TYR A 31 -13.04 -6.64 3.32
CA TYR A 31 -13.64 -5.39 3.77
C TYR A 31 -12.58 -4.29 3.72
N TYR A 32 -12.73 -3.38 2.76
CA TYR A 32 -11.77 -2.31 2.52
C TYR A 32 -12.27 -0.97 3.05
N ILE A 33 -11.45 -0.22 3.79
CA ILE A 33 -11.73 1.19 4.13
C ILE A 33 -10.68 2.09 3.49
N GLY A 34 -11.12 2.98 2.60
CA GLY A 34 -10.33 4.07 2.04
C GLY A 34 -10.70 5.40 2.68
N ASP A 35 -9.75 6.02 3.38
CA ASP A 35 -9.98 7.28 4.09
C ASP A 35 -9.87 8.54 3.21
N THR A 36 -10.60 8.51 2.10
CA THR A 36 -10.59 9.56 1.07
C THR A 36 -10.93 10.96 1.57
N ALA A 37 -11.62 11.11 2.70
CA ALA A 37 -11.90 12.43 3.29
C ALA A 37 -10.67 13.09 3.94
N ARG A 38 -9.64 12.30 4.29
CA ARG A 38 -8.44 12.78 5.00
C ARG A 38 -7.15 12.47 4.24
N CYS A 39 -7.23 11.84 3.07
CA CYS A 39 -6.13 11.74 2.11
C CYS A 39 -5.59 13.14 1.72
N PRO A 40 -4.27 13.34 1.50
CA PRO A 40 -3.18 12.38 1.67
C PRO A 40 -2.64 12.33 3.11
N TYR A 41 -2.06 11.18 3.50
CA TYR A 41 -1.39 11.03 4.80
C TYR A 41 0.07 11.48 4.79
N GLY A 42 0.73 11.46 3.63
CA GLY A 42 2.15 11.80 3.47
C GLY A 42 2.62 13.07 4.19
N PRO A 43 1.94 14.23 4.06
CA PRO A 43 2.37 15.48 4.69
C PRO A 43 1.88 15.64 6.14
N ARG A 44 1.09 14.70 6.67
CA ARG A 44 0.47 14.81 8.00
C ARG A 44 1.43 14.45 9.12
N SER A 45 1.10 14.87 10.34
CA SER A 45 1.89 14.49 11.52
C SER A 45 1.76 13.00 11.82
N ARG A 46 2.81 12.40 12.42
CA ARG A 46 2.79 10.99 12.84
C ARG A 46 1.61 10.71 13.79
N GLN A 47 1.32 11.60 14.73
CA GLN A 47 0.22 11.41 15.67
C GLN A 47 -1.15 11.39 14.96
N GLU A 48 -1.35 12.30 14.00
CA GLU A 48 -2.59 12.36 13.23
C GLU A 48 -2.78 11.09 12.38
N VAL A 49 -1.75 10.67 11.65
CA VAL A 49 -1.77 9.42 10.86
C VAL A 49 -2.06 8.21 11.73
N ARG A 50 -1.43 8.13 12.92
CA ARG A 50 -1.69 7.05 13.88
C ARG A 50 -3.16 7.03 14.29
N ASN A 51 -3.71 8.17 14.70
CA ASN A 51 -5.11 8.29 15.12
C ASN A 51 -6.06 7.83 14.01
N PHE A 52 -5.89 8.32 12.78
CA PHE A 52 -6.76 7.94 11.67
C PHE A 52 -6.67 6.45 11.33
N THR A 53 -5.46 5.88 11.37
CA THR A 53 -5.25 4.45 11.14
C THR A 53 -5.94 3.60 12.20
N TRP A 54 -5.86 4.01 13.47
CA TRP A 54 -6.54 3.33 14.58
C TRP A 54 -8.05 3.39 14.47
N GLN A 55 -8.62 4.51 14.03
CA GLN A 55 -10.07 4.62 13.81
C GLN A 55 -10.56 3.65 12.72
N MET A 56 -9.82 3.50 11.62
CA MET A 56 -10.13 2.50 10.59
C MET A 56 -10.02 1.07 11.12
N ALA A 57 -8.94 0.76 11.85
CA ALA A 57 -8.74 -0.56 12.45
C ALA A 57 -9.87 -0.92 13.43
N LYS A 58 -10.26 0.00 14.31
CA LYS A 58 -11.39 -0.16 15.24
C LYS A 58 -12.74 -0.26 14.54
N ALA A 59 -12.93 0.41 13.41
CA ALA A 59 -14.15 0.26 12.62
C ALA A 59 -14.25 -1.16 12.02
N LEU A 60 -13.16 -1.70 11.48
CA LEU A 60 -13.13 -3.06 10.94
C LEU A 60 -13.18 -4.14 12.02
N GLU A 61 -12.58 -3.92 13.18
CA GLU A 61 -12.70 -4.83 14.33
C GLU A 61 -14.17 -5.08 14.68
N LYS A 62 -15.00 -4.02 14.70
CA LYS A 62 -16.46 -4.12 14.91
C LYS A 62 -17.20 -4.87 13.80
N MET A 63 -16.57 -5.08 12.65
CA MET A 63 -17.11 -5.86 11.54
C MET A 63 -16.62 -7.32 11.54
N ASN A 64 -15.97 -7.76 12.63
CA ASN A 64 -15.50 -9.13 12.84
C ASN A 64 -14.52 -9.61 11.75
N ILE A 65 -13.54 -8.78 11.39
CA ILE A 65 -12.44 -9.22 10.53
C ILE A 65 -11.54 -10.24 11.24
N LYS A 66 -10.90 -11.13 10.47
CA LYS A 66 -9.93 -12.13 10.99
C LYS A 66 -8.46 -11.71 10.88
N MET A 67 -8.18 -10.68 10.11
CA MET A 67 -6.86 -10.14 9.83
C MET A 67 -7.00 -8.71 9.34
N LEU A 68 -6.03 -7.86 9.65
CA LEU A 68 -5.94 -6.52 9.10
C LEU A 68 -4.67 -6.36 8.26
N VAL A 69 -4.82 -5.83 7.05
CA VAL A 69 -3.72 -5.40 6.19
C VAL A 69 -3.73 -3.88 6.10
N ILE A 70 -2.64 -3.25 6.51
CA ILE A 70 -2.42 -1.80 6.37
C ILE A 70 -1.83 -1.54 4.98
N ALA A 71 -2.70 -1.34 3.98
CA ALA A 71 -2.35 -1.09 2.58
C ALA A 71 -1.94 0.37 2.31
N CYS A 72 -1.33 1.02 3.30
CA CYS A 72 -0.77 2.37 3.21
C CYS A 72 0.62 2.36 3.85
N ASN A 73 1.62 2.83 3.12
CA ASN A 73 3.00 2.84 3.59
C ASN A 73 3.20 3.80 4.76
N THR A 74 2.64 5.02 4.67
CA THR A 74 2.70 6.01 5.76
C THR A 74 1.99 5.51 7.02
N ALA A 75 0.83 4.86 6.88
CA ALA A 75 0.12 4.29 8.02
C ALA A 75 0.89 3.10 8.62
N THR A 76 1.47 2.24 7.78
CA THR A 76 2.31 1.11 8.22
C THR A 76 3.49 1.62 9.04
N ALA A 77 4.23 2.60 8.52
CA ALA A 77 5.40 3.19 9.15
C ALA A 77 5.16 3.74 10.56
N VAL A 78 3.92 4.14 10.87
CA VAL A 78 3.61 4.86 12.11
C VAL A 78 2.74 4.05 13.07
N ALA A 79 1.88 3.16 12.56
CA ALA A 79 0.86 2.49 13.37
C ALA A 79 1.03 0.97 13.48
N LEU A 80 1.82 0.32 12.61
CA LEU A 80 1.88 -1.14 12.51
C LEU A 80 2.12 -1.82 13.87
N GLU A 81 3.23 -1.51 14.54
CA GLU A 81 3.57 -2.14 15.81
C GLU A 81 2.49 -1.93 16.88
N SER A 82 1.95 -0.72 16.95
CA SER A 82 0.95 -0.38 17.95
C SER A 82 -0.34 -1.17 17.73
N LEU A 83 -0.72 -1.41 16.47
CA LEU A 83 -1.87 -2.23 16.12
C LEU A 83 -1.59 -3.71 16.38
N GLN A 84 -0.41 -4.21 16.01
CA GLN A 84 0.01 -5.59 16.28
C GLN A 84 -0.05 -5.93 17.78
N ARG A 85 0.32 -5.00 18.66
CA ARG A 85 0.28 -5.20 20.12
C ARG A 85 -1.14 -5.18 20.72
N ASN A 86 -2.13 -4.59 20.04
CA ASN A 86 -3.42 -4.24 20.67
C ASN A 86 -4.65 -4.78 19.94
N MET A 87 -4.52 -5.27 18.70
CA MET A 87 -5.64 -5.85 17.96
C MET A 87 -5.76 -7.34 18.29
N PRO A 88 -6.99 -7.88 18.37
CA PRO A 88 -7.22 -9.31 18.66
C PRO A 88 -7.00 -10.23 17.44
N PHE A 89 -6.56 -9.68 16.32
CA PHE A 89 -6.29 -10.38 15.07
C PHE A 89 -4.90 -10.01 14.54
N PRO A 90 -4.29 -10.83 13.68
CA PRO A 90 -3.02 -10.51 13.06
C PRO A 90 -3.10 -9.22 12.23
N VAL A 91 -2.06 -8.39 12.34
CA VAL A 91 -1.94 -7.13 11.58
C VAL A 91 -0.68 -7.19 10.72
N LEU A 92 -0.86 -7.00 9.42
CA LEU A 92 0.18 -6.99 8.41
C LEU A 92 0.35 -5.57 7.85
N GLY A 93 1.60 -5.17 7.61
CA GLY A 93 1.94 -3.94 6.92
C GLY A 93 2.68 -4.20 5.61
N VAL A 94 2.73 -3.20 4.74
CA VAL A 94 3.28 -3.33 3.37
C VAL A 94 4.81 -3.09 3.27
N ILE A 95 5.43 -2.49 4.28
CA ILE A 95 6.85 -2.07 4.21
C ILE A 95 7.78 -3.28 4.17
N ASN A 96 7.62 -4.24 5.09
CA ASN A 96 8.49 -5.42 5.15
C ASN A 96 8.40 -6.28 3.89
N ALA A 97 7.22 -6.35 3.26
CA ALA A 97 7.04 -7.01 1.97
C ALA A 97 7.86 -6.33 0.87
N GLY A 98 7.79 -4.99 0.77
CA GLY A 98 8.59 -4.21 -0.17
C GLY A 98 10.10 -4.34 0.08
N ALA A 99 10.53 -4.27 1.34
CA ALA A 99 11.94 -4.40 1.71
C ALA A 99 12.50 -5.80 1.37
N ARG A 100 11.76 -6.88 1.69
CA ARG A 100 12.14 -8.25 1.30
C ARG A 100 12.18 -8.44 -0.21
N ALA A 101 11.25 -7.86 -0.95
CA ALA A 101 11.25 -7.91 -2.41
C ALA A 101 12.54 -7.28 -2.98
N ALA A 102 12.90 -6.09 -2.47
CA ALA A 102 14.08 -5.37 -2.92
C ALA A 102 15.38 -6.12 -2.63
N VAL A 103 15.57 -6.60 -1.39
CA VAL A 103 16.78 -7.35 -1.00
C VAL A 103 16.93 -8.64 -1.82
N LYS A 104 15.83 -9.30 -2.19
CA LYS A 104 15.87 -10.49 -3.05
C LYS A 104 16.21 -10.18 -4.52
N LYS A 105 15.96 -8.95 -5.00
CA LYS A 105 16.07 -8.57 -6.41
C LYS A 105 17.34 -7.81 -6.75
N THR A 106 17.79 -6.94 -5.84
CA THR A 106 19.02 -6.18 -6.02
C THR A 106 20.22 -7.12 -6.15
N LYS A 107 21.11 -6.81 -7.09
CA LYS A 107 22.40 -7.51 -7.27
C LYS A 107 23.56 -6.67 -6.73
N ARG A 108 23.37 -5.36 -6.58
CA ARG A 108 24.38 -4.41 -6.11
C ARG A 108 24.15 -3.91 -4.69
N HIS A 109 23.03 -4.31 -4.07
CA HIS A 109 22.57 -3.79 -2.78
C HIS A 109 22.31 -2.28 -2.78
N GLU A 110 22.04 -1.68 -3.95
CA GLU A 110 21.80 -0.25 -4.11
C GLU A 110 20.31 0.00 -4.42
N VAL A 111 19.59 0.47 -3.40
CA VAL A 111 18.13 0.53 -3.41
C VAL A 111 17.65 1.97 -3.25
N VAL A 112 16.83 2.45 -4.19
CA VAL A 112 16.06 3.68 -4.06
C VAL A 112 14.71 3.38 -3.42
N VAL A 113 14.29 4.21 -2.46
CA VAL A 113 12.95 4.17 -1.89
C VAL A 113 12.18 5.40 -2.34
N LEU A 114 11.25 5.23 -3.28
CA LEU A 114 10.32 6.30 -3.67
C LEU A 114 9.10 6.23 -2.76
N ALA A 115 8.89 7.23 -1.90
CA ALA A 115 7.76 7.21 -0.98
C ALA A 115 7.15 8.60 -0.75
N THR A 116 6.17 8.66 0.16
CA THR A 116 5.67 9.93 0.67
C THR A 116 6.65 10.53 1.68
N GLU A 117 6.58 11.84 1.91
CA GLU A 117 7.43 12.49 2.92
C GLU A 117 7.33 11.84 4.30
N GLY A 118 6.11 11.53 4.76
CA GLY A 118 5.89 10.89 6.05
C GLY A 118 6.52 9.50 6.16
N THR A 119 6.55 8.74 5.06
CA THR A 119 7.23 7.44 5.00
C THR A 119 8.75 7.60 5.01
N ILE A 120 9.31 8.52 4.21
CA ILE A 120 10.75 8.78 4.21
C ILE A 120 11.21 9.29 5.59
N LYS A 121 10.51 10.27 6.14
CA LYS A 121 10.81 10.83 7.47
C LYS A 121 10.65 9.83 8.60
N SER A 122 9.99 8.68 8.40
CA SER A 122 9.83 7.67 9.45
C SER A 122 11.07 6.78 9.61
N GLY A 123 11.91 6.65 8.59
CA GLY A 123 13.04 5.71 8.60
C GLY A 123 12.64 4.24 8.49
N ALA A 124 11.37 3.95 8.19
CA ALA A 124 10.83 2.58 8.33
C ALA A 124 11.33 1.64 7.24
N TYR A 125 11.57 2.14 6.03
CA TYR A 125 12.17 1.34 4.97
C TYR A 125 13.66 1.10 5.23
N GLU A 126 14.35 2.11 5.75
CA GLU A 126 15.75 2.02 6.14
C GLU A 126 15.96 0.95 7.21
N GLU A 127 15.15 0.98 8.27
CA GLU A 127 15.14 -0.04 9.31
C GLU A 127 14.84 -1.44 8.73
N ALA A 128 13.77 -1.57 7.93
CA ALA A 128 13.38 -2.84 7.34
C ALA A 128 14.47 -3.42 6.41
N LEU A 129 15.06 -2.60 5.55
CA LEU A 129 16.11 -3.02 4.61
C LEU A 129 17.39 -3.42 5.36
N LEU A 130 17.84 -2.60 6.31
CA LEU A 130 19.07 -2.88 7.07
C LEU A 130 18.92 -4.08 8.00
N SER A 131 17.71 -4.39 8.49
CA SER A 131 17.45 -5.61 9.25
C SER A 131 17.57 -6.89 8.42
N LEU A 132 17.37 -6.79 7.11
CA LEU A 132 17.46 -7.92 6.17
C LEU A 132 18.86 -8.07 5.57
N ASN A 133 19.51 -6.95 5.26
CA ASN A 133 20.87 -6.90 4.74
C ASN A 133 21.54 -5.58 5.14
N THR A 134 22.51 -5.66 6.06
CA THR A 134 23.24 -4.51 6.61
C THR A 134 24.14 -3.80 5.59
N SER A 135 24.44 -4.44 4.45
CA SER A 135 25.22 -3.84 3.35
C SER A 135 24.36 -3.08 2.34
N THR A 136 23.05 -2.95 2.56
CA THR A 136 22.16 -2.22 1.65
C THR A 136 22.48 -0.72 1.68
N HIS A 137 22.87 -0.16 0.54
CA HIS A 137 22.93 1.28 0.31
C HIS A 137 21.53 1.79 -0.08
N ILE A 138 21.01 2.75 0.68
CA ILE A 138 19.61 3.19 0.58
C ILE A 138 19.57 4.66 0.20
N ILE A 139 18.84 4.97 -0.88
CA ILE A 139 18.59 6.33 -1.34
C ILE A 139 17.10 6.64 -1.11
N PRO A 140 16.74 7.28 0.01
CA PRO A 140 15.36 7.69 0.24
C PRO A 140 15.02 8.93 -0.58
N LEU A 141 13.91 8.89 -1.31
CA LEU A 141 13.40 10.02 -2.09
C LEU A 141 11.90 10.20 -1.89
N ALA A 142 11.52 11.36 -1.36
CA ALA A 142 10.12 11.75 -1.23
C ALA A 142 9.59 12.33 -2.56
N CYS A 143 8.42 11.88 -3.01
CA CYS A 143 7.79 12.33 -4.25
C CYS A 143 6.39 12.94 -3.98
N PRO A 144 6.31 14.14 -3.37
CA PRO A 144 5.05 14.70 -2.86
C PRO A 144 3.99 14.96 -3.94
N THR A 145 4.40 15.12 -5.20
CA THR A 145 3.52 15.39 -6.33
C THR A 145 2.88 14.14 -6.96
N PHE A 146 3.36 12.94 -6.62
CA PHE A 146 2.91 11.69 -7.28
C PHE A 146 1.53 11.24 -6.80
N VAL A 147 1.22 11.39 -5.51
CA VAL A 147 -0.10 11.04 -4.98
C VAL A 147 -1.19 11.94 -5.57
N PRO A 148 -1.06 13.30 -5.54
CA PRO A 148 -2.02 14.18 -6.21
C PRO A 148 -2.21 13.88 -7.69
N LEU A 149 -1.14 13.57 -8.42
CA LEU A 149 -1.20 13.21 -9.84
C LEU A 149 -2.06 11.97 -10.10
N VAL A 150 -1.98 10.96 -9.23
CA VAL A 150 -2.81 9.75 -9.34
C VAL A 150 -4.27 10.04 -8.99
N GLU A 151 -4.50 10.74 -7.89
CA GLU A 151 -5.86 11.07 -7.40
C GLU A 151 -6.62 12.02 -8.34
N SER A 152 -5.92 12.90 -9.09
CA SER A 152 -6.56 13.80 -10.07
C SER A 152 -6.95 13.10 -11.38
N GLY A 153 -6.47 11.88 -11.61
CA GLY A 153 -6.67 11.18 -12.88
C GLY A 153 -5.73 11.62 -14.01
N GLU A 154 -4.86 12.61 -13.77
CA GLU A 154 -3.96 13.21 -14.77
C GLU A 154 -2.65 12.42 -14.95
N TYR A 155 -2.59 11.19 -14.46
CA TYR A 155 -1.42 10.31 -14.51
C TYR A 155 -1.11 9.72 -15.90
N LYS A 156 -1.79 10.18 -16.96
CA LYS A 156 -1.58 9.75 -18.35
C LYS A 156 -1.06 10.90 -19.21
N GLY A 157 -0.22 10.59 -20.19
CA GLY A 157 0.29 11.55 -21.17
C GLY A 157 1.51 12.35 -20.71
N GLU A 158 1.86 13.37 -21.50
CA GLU A 158 3.12 14.12 -21.37
C GLU A 158 3.24 14.88 -20.04
N PHE A 159 2.13 15.42 -19.53
CA PHE A 159 2.11 16.12 -18.24
C PHE A 159 2.60 15.23 -17.09
N ALA A 160 2.06 14.00 -17.00
CA ALA A 160 2.48 13.02 -16.00
C ALA A 160 3.95 12.64 -16.16
N THR A 161 4.39 12.36 -17.39
CA THR A 161 5.80 12.00 -17.68
C THR A 161 6.76 13.09 -17.23
N LYS A 162 6.46 14.37 -17.51
CA LYS A 162 7.31 15.50 -17.11
C LYS A 162 7.36 15.68 -15.59
N LEU A 163 6.23 15.54 -14.91
CA LEU A 163 6.16 15.66 -13.45
C LEU A 163 6.94 14.53 -12.76
N ILE A 164 6.85 13.31 -13.27
CA ILE A 164 7.62 12.16 -12.78
C ILE A 164 9.11 12.37 -13.02
N ALA A 165 9.52 12.78 -14.23
CA ALA A 165 10.92 13.07 -14.54
C ALA A 165 11.52 14.15 -13.62
N GLU A 166 10.78 15.23 -13.34
CA GLU A 166 11.25 16.27 -12.42
C GLU A 166 11.33 15.74 -10.97
N GLY A 167 10.36 14.94 -10.53
CA GLY A 167 10.37 14.33 -9.20
C GLY A 167 11.54 13.36 -8.98
N LEU A 168 11.99 12.67 -10.04
CA LEU A 168 13.10 11.72 -10.00
C LEU A 168 14.46 12.33 -10.33
N LYS A 169 14.52 13.62 -10.67
CA LYS A 169 15.75 14.35 -10.94
C LYS A 169 16.82 14.25 -9.85
N PRO A 170 16.51 14.16 -8.54
CA PRO A 170 17.52 13.95 -7.50
C PRO A 170 18.28 12.61 -7.63
N LEU A 171 17.73 11.64 -8.37
CA LEU A 171 18.42 10.38 -8.68
C LEU A 171 19.42 10.49 -9.82
N LYS A 172 19.48 11.65 -10.50
CA LYS A 172 20.43 11.85 -11.59
C LYS A 172 21.86 11.69 -11.06
N ASN A 173 22.63 10.84 -11.73
CA ASN A 173 24.01 10.45 -11.36
C ASN A 173 24.13 9.62 -10.07
N GLN A 174 23.02 9.19 -9.46
CA GLN A 174 23.06 8.19 -8.39
C GLN A 174 23.19 6.79 -8.98
N GLN A 175 23.81 5.87 -8.22
CA GLN A 175 23.91 4.46 -8.60
C GLN A 175 22.88 3.66 -7.81
N PHE A 176 22.02 2.93 -8.53
CA PHE A 176 21.05 2.00 -7.98
C PHE A 176 20.61 0.99 -9.06
N ASP A 177 20.23 -0.21 -8.63
CA ASP A 177 19.67 -1.24 -9.54
C ASP A 177 18.25 -1.66 -9.17
N THR A 178 17.72 -1.10 -8.08
CA THR A 178 16.41 -1.46 -7.54
C THR A 178 15.71 -0.23 -6.99
N VAL A 179 14.43 -0.11 -7.29
CA VAL A 179 13.53 0.96 -6.82
C VAL A 179 12.34 0.31 -6.12
N ILE A 180 12.07 0.73 -4.89
CA ILE A 180 10.84 0.40 -4.18
C ILE A 180 9.81 1.51 -4.40
N LEU A 181 8.62 1.12 -4.84
CA LEU A 181 7.43 1.96 -4.85
C LEU A 181 6.80 1.97 -3.45
N GLY A 182 7.40 2.72 -2.53
CA GLY A 182 7.02 2.88 -1.11
C GLY A 182 5.75 3.71 -0.88
N CYS A 183 4.84 3.72 -1.84
CA CYS A 183 3.49 4.29 -1.74
C CYS A 183 2.56 3.46 -2.63
N THR A 184 1.36 3.12 -2.15
CA THR A 184 0.42 2.24 -2.86
C THR A 184 -0.25 2.90 -4.07
N HIS A 185 -0.10 4.22 -4.25
CA HIS A 185 -0.47 4.93 -5.48
C HIS A 185 0.57 4.77 -6.59
N TYR A 186 1.85 4.58 -6.26
CA TYR A 186 2.93 4.65 -7.24
C TYR A 186 2.97 3.49 -8.26
N PRO A 187 2.43 2.27 -7.99
CA PRO A 187 2.29 1.24 -9.02
C PRO A 187 1.53 1.70 -10.28
N ILE A 188 0.64 2.69 -10.16
CA ILE A 188 -0.08 3.26 -11.31
C ILE A 188 0.85 4.08 -12.22
N LEU A 189 1.92 4.62 -11.64
CA LEU A 189 2.95 5.38 -12.34
C LEU A 189 4.14 4.50 -12.75
N GLN A 190 4.07 3.18 -12.53
CA GLN A 190 5.23 2.28 -12.66
C GLN A 190 5.88 2.37 -14.03
N LYS A 191 5.10 2.33 -15.12
CA LYS A 191 5.64 2.40 -16.50
C LYS A 191 6.41 3.69 -16.76
N GLN A 192 5.91 4.81 -16.26
CA GLN A 192 6.55 6.12 -16.39
C GLN A 192 7.80 6.22 -15.53
N ILE A 193 7.77 5.64 -14.32
CA ILE A 193 8.94 5.55 -13.45
C ILE A 193 10.03 4.70 -14.12
N GLU A 194 9.69 3.49 -14.61
CA GLU A 194 10.58 2.60 -15.36
C GLU A 194 11.22 3.31 -16.56
N ALA A 195 10.43 4.07 -17.33
CA ALA A 195 10.95 4.85 -18.46
C ALA A 195 11.98 5.92 -18.06
N VAL A 196 11.91 6.46 -16.85
CA VAL A 196 12.85 7.47 -16.34
C VAL A 196 14.10 6.84 -15.72
N VAL A 197 13.94 5.74 -14.97
CA VAL A 197 15.07 5.09 -14.27
C VAL A 197 15.86 4.14 -15.16
N GLY A 198 15.27 3.65 -16.26
CA GLY A 198 15.91 2.78 -17.24
C GLY A 198 15.60 1.30 -17.04
N GLU A 199 15.73 0.53 -18.13
CA GLU A 199 15.33 -0.88 -18.22
C GLU A 199 16.17 -1.84 -17.34
N GLU A 200 17.36 -1.41 -16.93
CA GLU A 200 18.24 -2.22 -16.07
C GLU A 200 17.86 -2.14 -14.58
N VAL A 201 16.93 -1.25 -14.21
CA VAL A 201 16.50 -1.04 -12.82
C VAL A 201 15.25 -1.86 -12.52
N ASN A 202 15.29 -2.65 -11.45
CA ASN A 202 14.13 -3.38 -10.96
C ASN A 202 13.18 -2.41 -10.22
N VAL A 203 11.99 -2.15 -10.77
CA VAL A 203 10.96 -1.33 -10.10
C VAL A 203 9.93 -2.23 -9.42
N LEU A 204 9.81 -2.13 -8.10
CA LEU A 204 9.07 -3.10 -7.28
C LEU A 204 7.92 -2.46 -6.51
N SER A 205 6.75 -3.09 -6.60
CA SER A 205 5.60 -2.86 -5.74
C SER A 205 5.58 -3.87 -4.60
N SER A 206 5.11 -3.46 -3.41
CA SER A 206 4.92 -4.37 -2.28
C SER A 206 3.62 -5.19 -2.35
N ALA A 207 2.74 -4.94 -3.33
CA ALA A 207 1.39 -5.52 -3.38
C ALA A 207 1.40 -7.06 -3.46
N GLU A 208 2.16 -7.64 -4.39
CA GLU A 208 2.21 -9.09 -4.59
C GLU A 208 2.81 -9.83 -3.38
N GLU A 209 3.94 -9.33 -2.85
CA GLU A 209 4.55 -9.93 -1.65
C GLU A 209 3.67 -9.73 -0.41
N THR A 210 2.90 -8.64 -0.32
CA THR A 210 1.92 -8.45 0.79
C THR A 210 0.78 -9.47 0.68
N ALA A 211 0.28 -9.75 -0.52
CA ALA A 211 -0.73 -10.78 -0.73
C ALA A 211 -0.20 -12.18 -0.36
N LYS A 212 1.07 -12.45 -0.65
CA LYS A 212 1.75 -13.67 -0.23
C LYS A 212 1.88 -13.77 1.29
N ASP A 213 2.32 -12.71 1.96
CA ASP A 213 2.40 -12.66 3.43
C ASP A 213 1.03 -12.91 4.08
N ALA A 214 -0.03 -12.32 3.54
CA ALA A 214 -1.39 -12.54 4.03
C ALA A 214 -1.79 -14.02 3.90
N GLN A 215 -1.51 -14.64 2.76
CA GLN A 215 -1.74 -16.07 2.56
C GLN A 215 -0.98 -16.93 3.57
N GLU A 216 0.32 -16.68 3.73
CA GLU A 216 1.19 -17.45 4.64
C GLU A 216 0.73 -17.32 6.09
N MET A 217 0.37 -16.11 6.52
CA MET A 217 -0.10 -15.85 7.88
C MET A 217 -1.49 -16.45 8.15
N LEU A 218 -2.41 -16.43 7.18
CA LEU A 218 -3.71 -17.11 7.30
C LEU A 218 -3.56 -18.64 7.33
N ALA A 219 -2.65 -19.19 6.53
CA ALA A 219 -2.36 -20.62 6.51
C ALA A 219 -1.74 -21.07 7.84
N TYR A 220 -0.75 -20.34 8.34
CA TYR A 220 -0.09 -20.60 9.63
C TYR A 220 -1.09 -20.60 10.79
N ASN A 221 -2.05 -19.66 10.79
CA ASN A 221 -3.07 -19.57 11.81
C ASN A 221 -4.26 -20.53 11.62
N GLY A 222 -4.29 -21.32 10.53
CA GLY A 222 -5.44 -22.17 10.20
C GLY A 222 -6.74 -21.40 9.93
N THR A 223 -6.65 -20.13 9.53
CA THR A 223 -7.81 -19.23 9.39
C THR A 223 -8.22 -18.97 7.94
N LEU A 224 -7.61 -19.61 6.95
CA LEU A 224 -8.05 -19.58 5.54
C LEU A 224 -9.56 -19.86 5.42
N ALA A 225 -10.23 -19.17 4.49
CA ALA A 225 -11.63 -19.41 4.17
C ALA A 225 -11.82 -20.79 3.52
N ASN A 226 -13.03 -21.34 3.66
CA ASN A 226 -13.36 -22.62 3.03
C ASN A 226 -13.44 -22.45 1.51
N ALA A 227 -13.03 -23.48 0.75
CA ALA A 227 -12.98 -23.44 -0.72
C ALA A 227 -14.33 -23.16 -1.40
N ASN A 228 -15.45 -23.45 -0.74
CA ASN A 228 -16.81 -23.22 -1.27
C ASN A 228 -17.39 -21.85 -0.86
N THR A 229 -16.59 -20.98 -0.26
CA THR A 229 -17.04 -19.65 0.17
C THR A 229 -17.10 -18.72 -1.03
N VAL A 230 -18.29 -18.23 -1.37
CA VAL A 230 -18.42 -17.13 -2.34
C VAL A 230 -18.08 -15.82 -1.63
N PRO A 231 -17.02 -15.09 -2.02
CA PRO A 231 -16.64 -13.87 -1.34
C PRO A 231 -17.66 -12.76 -1.59
N ALA A 232 -17.98 -12.00 -0.54
CA ALA A 232 -18.85 -10.83 -0.63
C ALA A 232 -18.08 -9.56 -0.23
N HIS A 233 -17.23 -9.08 -1.13
CA HIS A 233 -16.39 -7.91 -0.88
C HIS A 233 -17.23 -6.67 -0.58
N LYS A 234 -16.80 -5.86 0.39
CA LYS A 234 -17.40 -4.57 0.71
C LYS A 234 -16.32 -3.51 0.77
N PHE A 235 -16.61 -2.38 0.16
CA PHE A 235 -15.70 -1.26 0.11
C PHE A 235 -16.35 -0.07 0.81
N PHE A 236 -15.59 0.62 1.63
CA PHE A 236 -16.05 1.75 2.41
C PHE A 236 -15.18 2.95 2.11
N ALA A 237 -15.82 4.11 1.90
CA ALA A 237 -15.14 5.38 1.71
C ALA A 237 -15.61 6.40 2.76
N THR A 238 -14.70 7.18 3.32
CA THR A 238 -15.04 8.28 4.23
C THR A 238 -15.48 9.55 3.50
N GLY A 239 -14.92 9.77 2.30
CA GLY A 239 -15.22 10.87 1.40
C GLY A 239 -16.34 10.57 0.40
N SER A 240 -16.15 11.05 -0.84
CA SER A 240 -17.14 10.92 -1.92
C SER A 240 -17.21 9.49 -2.47
N VAL A 241 -18.34 8.82 -2.23
CA VAL A 241 -18.62 7.48 -2.77
C VAL A 241 -18.62 7.45 -4.31
N PRO A 242 -19.23 8.41 -5.03
CA PRO A 242 -19.18 8.41 -6.50
C PRO A 242 -17.75 8.46 -7.07
N ILE A 243 -16.88 9.32 -6.50
CA ILE A 243 -15.48 9.44 -6.93
C ILE A 243 -14.74 8.13 -6.64
N PHE A 244 -14.89 7.62 -5.41
CA PHE A 244 -14.27 6.34 -5.01
C PHE A 244 -14.73 5.19 -5.91
N ARG A 245 -16.03 5.11 -6.27
CA ARG A 245 -16.58 4.10 -7.17
C ARG A 245 -15.93 4.14 -8.55
N SER A 246 -15.85 5.32 -9.16
CA SER A 246 -15.25 5.47 -10.48
C SER A 246 -13.79 4.98 -10.52
N ILE A 247 -13.04 5.19 -9.43
CA ILE A 247 -11.65 4.75 -9.33
C ILE A 247 -11.58 3.24 -9.04
N ALA A 248 -12.36 2.77 -8.08
CA ALA A 248 -12.31 1.38 -7.61
C ALA A 248 -12.75 0.37 -8.68
N GLU A 249 -13.83 0.66 -9.41
CA GLU A 249 -14.31 -0.20 -10.50
C GLU A 249 -13.29 -0.23 -11.65
N ASN A 250 -12.58 0.87 -11.91
CA ASN A 250 -11.51 0.92 -12.91
C ASN A 250 -10.31 0.06 -12.50
N TRP A 251 -9.82 0.18 -11.27
CA TRP A 251 -8.57 -0.46 -10.85
C TRP A 251 -8.72 -1.93 -10.51
N LEU A 252 -9.84 -2.31 -9.89
CA LEU A 252 -10.11 -3.71 -9.55
C LEU A 252 -10.50 -4.52 -10.79
N GLU A 253 -10.89 -3.87 -11.89
CA GLU A 253 -11.37 -4.53 -13.12
C GLU A 253 -12.53 -5.51 -12.84
N GLN A 254 -13.32 -5.21 -11.83
CA GLN A 254 -14.50 -5.96 -11.43
C GLN A 254 -15.77 -5.21 -11.88
N GLY A 255 -16.89 -5.94 -11.96
CA GLY A 255 -18.20 -5.34 -12.18
C GLY A 255 -18.64 -4.44 -11.01
N THR A 256 -19.94 -4.20 -10.89
CA THR A 256 -20.48 -3.31 -9.85
C THR A 256 -20.03 -3.72 -8.44
N LEU A 257 -19.34 -2.81 -7.75
CA LEU A 257 -18.86 -3.02 -6.39
C LEU A 257 -19.90 -2.60 -5.34
N ASP A 258 -19.98 -3.34 -4.22
CA ASP A 258 -20.70 -2.90 -3.00
C ASP A 258 -19.85 -1.85 -2.28
N ILE A 259 -20.11 -0.58 -2.61
CA ILE A 259 -19.41 0.58 -2.04
C ILE A 259 -20.37 1.36 -1.16
N ARG A 260 -19.95 1.60 0.08
CA ARG A 260 -20.73 2.29 1.12
C ARG A 260 -19.95 3.47 1.68
N ARG A 261 -20.67 4.47 2.17
CA ARG A 261 -20.06 5.52 2.98
C ARG A 261 -19.86 5.02 4.40
N ILE A 262 -18.76 5.41 5.03
CA ILE A 262 -18.52 5.18 6.46
C ILE A 262 -18.08 6.47 7.14
N THR A 263 -18.53 6.69 8.37
CA THR A 263 -18.02 7.76 9.24
C THR A 263 -17.20 7.13 10.36
N LEU A 264 -15.96 7.57 10.48
CA LEU A 264 -15.04 7.12 11.52
C LEU A 264 -15.16 8.04 12.73
N LYS A 265 -15.12 7.47 13.94
CA LYS A 265 -15.17 8.17 15.22
C LYS A 265 -13.82 8.03 15.92
#